data_AF-A0A8S3X458-F1
#
_entry.id   AF-A0A8S3X458-F1
#
_cell.length_a   1.000
_cell.length_b   1.000
_cell.length_c   1.000
_cell.angle_alpha   90.00
_cell.angle_beta   90.00
_cell.angle_gamma   90.00
#
_symmetry.space_group_name_H-M   'P 1'
#
loop_
_entity.id
_entity.type
_entity.pdbx_description
1 polymer ?
#
loop_
_entity_poly.entity_id
_entity_poly.type
_entity_poly.pdbx_seq_one_letter_code
_entity_poly.pdbx_strand_id
1 'polypeptide(L)'
;MIFEEVPEFKQTDLRQNAIFVLDMGDDLFVWIGEDVTDEERKAAFDIYNHVQPLKKGYPHKWSVVMTKQRLEPESFKKSFGRWEPELLIKLRDSDDEDEKFDALNFNEVED
;
A
#
# COMPACT_ATOMS: atom_id res chain seq x y z
N MET A 1 17.97 1.20 4.73
CA MET A 1 16.62 0.94 4.19
C MET A 1 16.80 0.55 2.74
N ILE A 2 16.21 -0.56 2.32
CA ILE A 2 16.25 -1.06 0.94
C ILE A 2 14.81 -1.00 0.44
N PHE A 3 14.62 -0.50 -0.77
CA PHE A 3 13.33 -0.48 -1.44
C PHE A 3 13.32 -1.55 -2.54
N GLU A 4 12.21 -2.26 -2.64
CA GLU A 4 11.92 -3.20 -3.71
C GLU A 4 10.76 -2.61 -4.52
N GLU A 5 10.96 -2.47 -5.83
CA GLU A 5 9.92 -1.96 -6.73
C GLU A 5 8.95 -3.08 -7.09
N VAL A 6 7.65 -2.78 -7.05
CA VAL A 6 6.58 -3.69 -7.43
C VAL A 6 5.95 -3.18 -8.73
N PRO A 7 6.36 -3.67 -9.91
CA PRO A 7 5.75 -3.29 -11.18
C PRO A 7 4.33 -3.87 -11.27
N GLU A 8 3.42 -3.13 -11.91
CA GLU A 8 2.03 -3.58 -12.14
C GLU A 8 1.31 -4.06 -10.87
N PHE A 9 1.46 -3.28 -9.79
CA PHE A 9 0.98 -3.63 -8.45
C PHE A 9 -0.55 -3.88 -8.40
N LYS A 10 -0.94 -4.80 -7.51
CA LYS A 10 -2.31 -5.17 -7.18
C LYS A 10 -2.55 -5.02 -5.68
N GLN A 11 -3.81 -5.01 -5.25
CA GLN A 11 -4.14 -4.90 -3.82
C GLN A 11 -3.55 -6.07 -3.02
N THR A 12 -3.44 -7.25 -3.62
CA THR A 12 -2.85 -8.47 -3.05
C THR A 12 -1.39 -8.32 -2.65
N ASP A 13 -0.66 -7.36 -3.25
CA ASP A 13 0.73 -7.10 -2.91
C ASP A 13 0.87 -6.37 -1.56
N LEU A 14 -0.19 -5.72 -1.06
CA LEU A 14 -0.21 -5.01 0.22
C LEU A 14 -0.20 -6.00 1.39
N ARG A 15 0.99 -6.45 1.77
CA ARG A 15 1.21 -7.33 2.92
C ARG A 15 1.07 -6.58 4.24
N GLN A 16 0.32 -7.15 5.18
CA GLN A 16 0.03 -6.53 6.48
C GLN A 16 1.26 -6.32 7.37
N ASN A 17 2.32 -7.08 7.13
CA ASN A 17 3.60 -7.01 7.83
C ASN A 17 4.65 -6.19 7.07
N ALA A 18 4.23 -5.27 6.20
CA ALA A 18 5.14 -4.44 5.41
C ALA A 18 4.64 -3.00 5.27
N ILE A 19 5.55 -2.14 4.78
CA ILE A 19 5.29 -0.74 4.44
C ILE A 19 5.44 -0.57 2.94
N PHE A 20 4.49 0.12 2.33
CA PHE A 20 4.50 0.40 0.89
C PHE A 20 4.51 1.90 0.65
N VAL A 21 5.22 2.30 -0.41
CA VAL A 21 5.19 3.67 -0.91
C VAL A 21 4.55 3.64 -2.29
N LEU A 22 3.46 4.38 -2.47
CA LEU A 22 2.77 4.51 -3.74
C LEU A 22 2.95 5.93 -4.27
N ASP A 23 3.64 6.05 -5.41
CA ASP A 23 3.81 7.31 -6.13
C ASP A 23 2.77 7.45 -7.24
N MET A 24 1.86 8.42 -7.08
CA MET A 24 0.83 8.76 -8.07
C MET A 24 1.17 10.03 -8.86
N GLY A 25 2.39 10.54 -8.75
CA GLY A 25 2.84 11.78 -9.40
C GLY A 25 2.38 13.05 -8.68
N ASP A 26 1.07 13.19 -8.41
CA ASP A 26 0.49 14.31 -7.64
C ASP A 26 0.37 13.98 -6.14
N ASP A 27 0.38 12.71 -5.75
CA ASP A 27 0.30 12.28 -4.36
C ASP A 27 1.27 11.11 -4.11
N LEU A 28 1.99 11.16 -3.00
CA LEU A 28 2.81 10.05 -2.51
C LEU A 28 2.16 9.49 -1.24
N PHE A 29 1.76 8.22 -1.27
CA PHE A 29 1.21 7.55 -0.09
C PHE A 29 2.28 6.69 0.57
N VAL A 30 2.35 6.75 1.89
CA VAL A 30 3.07 5.79 2.72
C VAL A 30 2.02 4.94 3.42
N TRP A 31 1.80 3.73 2.92
CA TRP A 31 0.86 2.77 3.48
C TRP A 31 1.56 1.89 4.51
N ILE A 32 0.93 1.74 5.67
CA ILE A 32 1.49 1.02 6.82
C ILE A 32 0.57 -0.16 7.15
N GLY A 33 1.08 -1.37 7.01
CA GLY A 33 0.36 -2.58 7.37
C GLY A 33 0.00 -2.68 8.86
N GLU A 34 -1.01 -3.47 9.19
CA GLU A 34 -1.50 -3.64 10.56
C GLU A 34 -0.46 -4.32 11.48
N ASP A 35 0.34 -5.23 10.93
CA ASP A 35 1.23 -6.15 11.66
C ASP A 35 2.72 -5.77 11.57
N VAL A 36 3.04 -4.54 11.14
CA VAL A 36 4.43 -4.05 11.10
C VAL A 36 4.99 -3.83 12.50
N THR A 37 6.31 -4.03 12.67
CA THR A 37 6.98 -3.78 13.96
C THR A 37 7.09 -2.29 14.28
N ASP A 38 7.45 -1.95 15.53
CA ASP A 38 7.71 -0.56 15.92
C ASP A 38 8.93 0.02 15.18
N GLU A 39 9.95 -0.80 14.88
CA GLU A 39 11.09 -0.40 14.06
C GLU A 39 10.68 -0.06 12.63
N GLU A 40 9.83 -0.89 12.03
CA GLU A 40 9.29 -0.65 10.68
C GLU A 40 8.41 0.61 10.68
N ARG A 41 7.53 0.75 11.67
CA ARG A 41 6.69 1.94 11.82
C ARG A 41 7.54 3.21 11.94
N LYS A 42 8.64 3.17 12.69
CA LYS A 42 9.61 4.28 12.73
C LYS A 42 10.21 4.55 11.35
N ALA A 43 10.56 3.51 10.60
CA ALA A 43 11.00 3.63 9.22
C ALA A 43 9.97 4.35 8.32
N ALA A 44 8.66 4.06 8.46
CA ALA A 44 7.61 4.80 7.74
C ALA A 44 7.62 6.31 8.07
N PHE A 45 7.80 6.66 9.35
CA PHE A 45 7.93 8.06 9.77
C PHE A 45 9.20 8.71 9.23
N ASP A 46 10.32 7.97 9.20
CA ASP A 46 11.58 8.47 8.66
C ASP A 46 11.46 8.74 7.15
N ILE A 47 10.79 7.86 6.40
CA ILE A 47 10.45 8.09 4.98
C ILE A 47 9.65 9.39 4.83
N TYR A 48 8.55 9.52 5.58
CA TYR A 48 7.70 10.71 5.54
C TYR A 48 8.51 11.97 5.83
N ASN A 49 9.32 11.99 6.89
CA ASN A 49 10.13 13.14 7.28
C ASN A 49 11.21 13.49 6.25
N HIS A 50 11.71 12.51 5.50
CA HIS A 50 12.68 12.74 4.43
C HIS A 50 12.04 13.30 3.16
N VAL A 51 10.83 12.83 2.84
CA VAL A 51 10.11 13.19 1.61
C VAL A 51 9.33 14.50 1.76
N GLN A 52 8.69 14.74 2.90
CA GLN A 52 7.85 15.91 3.17
C GLN A 52 8.53 17.25 2.79
N PRO A 53 9.83 17.48 3.09
CA PRO A 53 10.51 18.71 2.70
C PRO A 53 10.71 18.88 1.19
N LEU A 54 10.79 17.77 0.43
CA LEU A 54 10.99 17.79 -1.01
C LEU A 54 9.82 18.44 -1.75
N LYS A 55 8.64 18.51 -1.12
CA LYS A 55 7.43 19.14 -1.67
C LYS A 55 7.65 20.56 -2.14
N LYS A 56 8.59 21.29 -1.54
CA LYS A 56 8.96 22.65 -1.96
C LYS A 56 9.49 22.73 -3.39
N GLY A 57 10.02 21.62 -3.94
CA GLY A 57 10.54 21.53 -5.31
C GLY A 57 9.54 21.01 -6.34
N TYR A 58 8.35 20.55 -5.92
CA TYR A 58 7.33 19.97 -6.79
C TYR A 58 6.17 20.95 -7.03
N PRO A 59 5.42 20.82 -8.14
CA PRO A 59 4.29 21.69 -8.45
C PRO A 59 3.23 21.71 -7.33
N HIS A 60 2.39 22.76 -7.34
CA HIS A 60 1.46 23.14 -6.25
C HIS A 60 0.47 22.07 -5.76
N LYS A 61 0.49 20.85 -6.31
CA LYS A 61 -0.40 19.75 -5.97
C LYS A 61 0.28 18.57 -5.27
N TRP A 62 1.61 18.45 -5.29
CA TRP A 62 2.26 17.28 -4.71
C TRP A 62 2.02 17.18 -3.21
N SER A 63 1.48 16.06 -2.73
CA SER A 63 1.22 15.82 -1.31
C SER A 63 1.81 14.50 -0.83
N VAL A 64 2.18 14.41 0.44
CA VAL A 64 2.64 13.16 1.06
C VAL A 64 1.63 12.79 2.14
N VAL A 65 1.09 11.58 2.06
CA VAL A 65 0.01 11.10 2.93
C VAL A 65 0.43 9.80 3.59
N MET A 66 0.50 9.77 4.91
CA MET A 66 0.62 8.52 5.65
C MET A 66 -0.78 7.94 5.86
N THR A 67 -0.96 6.67 5.51
CA THR A 67 -2.20 5.93 5.74
C THR A 67 -1.89 4.56 6.35
N LYS A 68 -2.85 4.04 7.11
CA LYS A 68 -2.75 2.72 7.75
C LYS A 68 -3.72 1.78 7.06
N GLN A 69 -3.41 0.49 7.13
CA GLN A 69 -4.35 -0.56 6.72
C GLN A 69 -5.75 -0.33 7.33
N ARG A 70 -6.80 -0.49 6.52
CA ARG A 70 -8.22 -0.20 6.82
C ARG A 70 -8.59 1.28 6.93
N LEU A 71 -7.63 2.20 6.84
CA LEU A 71 -7.84 3.65 6.85
C LEU A 71 -7.38 4.30 5.53
N GLU A 72 -7.36 3.52 4.45
CA GLU A 72 -6.95 3.99 3.14
C GLU A 72 -7.92 5.04 2.62
N PRO A 73 -7.42 6.20 2.15
CA PRO A 73 -8.27 7.19 1.50
C PRO A 73 -8.75 6.68 0.14
N GLU A 74 -9.87 7.20 -0.33
CA GLU A 74 -10.44 6.82 -1.62
C GLU A 74 -9.50 7.08 -2.81
N SER A 75 -8.62 8.08 -2.71
CA SER A 75 -7.59 8.33 -3.73
C SER A 75 -6.60 7.19 -3.85
N PHE A 76 -6.19 6.58 -2.73
CA PHE A 76 -5.30 5.42 -2.72
C PHE A 76 -5.98 4.18 -3.29
N LYS A 77 -7.22 3.89 -2.87
CA LYS A 77 -7.94 2.69 -3.32
C LYS A 77 -8.16 2.67 -4.84
N LYS A 78 -8.42 3.84 -5.44
CA LYS A 78 -8.64 3.99 -6.89
C LYS A 78 -7.42 3.63 -7.73
N SER A 79 -6.22 3.65 -7.17
CA SER A 79 -4.97 3.34 -7.87
C SER A 79 -4.84 1.86 -8.23
N PHE A 80 -5.59 0.99 -7.58
CA PHE A 80 -5.52 -0.47 -7.73
C PHE A 80 -6.55 -1.03 -8.74
N GLY A 81 -7.31 -0.16 -9.42
CA GLY A 81 -8.38 -0.53 -10.36
C GLY A 81 -9.63 -1.07 -9.67
N ARG A 82 -9.50 -2.19 -8.95
CA ARG A 82 -10.54 -2.80 -8.10
C ARG A 82 -10.03 -2.91 -6.66
N TRP A 83 -10.85 -2.46 -5.71
CA TRP A 83 -10.55 -2.54 -4.28
C TRP A 83 -11.59 -3.38 -3.55
N GLU A 84 -11.13 -4.42 -2.87
CA GLU A 84 -11.91 -5.37 -2.07
C GLU A 84 -11.56 -5.16 -0.59
N PRO A 85 -12.41 -4.51 0.22
CA PRO A 85 -12.07 -4.14 1.61
C PRO A 85 -11.65 -5.31 2.51
N GLU A 86 -12.18 -6.50 2.25
CA GLU A 86 -11.92 -7.71 3.04
C GLU A 86 -10.76 -8.54 2.53
N LEU A 87 -10.21 -8.24 1.34
CA LEU A 87 -9.19 -9.08 0.69
C LEU A 87 -7.96 -9.26 1.56
N LEU A 88 -7.47 -8.17 2.17
CA LEU A 88 -6.30 -8.22 3.04
C LEU A 88 -6.56 -9.08 4.27
N ILE A 89 -7.78 -9.03 4.83
CA ILE A 89 -8.17 -9.83 6.00
C ILE A 89 -8.23 -11.31 5.61
N LYS A 90 -8.86 -11.64 4.48
CA LYS A 90 -8.94 -13.00 3.94
C LYS A 90 -7.57 -13.61 3.71
N LEU A 91 -6.65 -12.86 3.11
CA LEU A 91 -5.28 -13.32 2.86
C LEU A 91 -4.49 -13.61 4.15
N ARG A 92 -4.78 -12.90 5.24
CA ARG A 92 -4.14 -13.13 6.55
C ARG A 92 -4.73 -14.32 7.27
N ASP A 93 -6.05 -14.40 7.34
CA ASP A 93 -6.76 -15.40 8.16
C ASP A 93 -6.89 -16.75 7.44
N SER A 94 -6.61 -16.83 6.14
CA SER A 94 -6.66 -18.07 5.40
C SER A 94 -5.41 -18.93 5.65
N ASP A 95 -5.63 -20.03 6.38
CA ASP A 95 -4.68 -21.14 6.49
C ASP A 95 -4.72 -22.06 5.24
N ASP A 96 -5.69 -21.84 4.35
CA ASP A 96 -5.91 -22.62 3.14
C ASP A 96 -5.19 -21.98 1.94
N GLU A 97 -4.22 -22.70 1.38
CA GLU A 97 -3.44 -22.23 0.24
C GLU A 97 -4.30 -22.11 -1.04
N ASP A 98 -5.39 -22.87 -1.16
CA ASP A 98 -6.31 -22.80 -2.30
C ASP A 98 -7.15 -21.51 -2.23
N GLU A 99 -7.63 -21.11 -1.04
CA GLU A 99 -8.32 -19.83 -0.86
C GLU A 99 -7.39 -18.63 -1.07
N LYS A 100 -6.13 -18.73 -0.64
CA LYS A 100 -5.11 -17.72 -0.97
C LYS A 100 -4.92 -17.64 -2.47
N PHE A 101 -4.80 -18.77 -3.17
CA PHE A 101 -4.66 -18.80 -4.61
C PHE A 101 -5.85 -18.13 -5.31
N ASP A 102 -7.08 -18.45 -4.91
CA ASP A 102 -8.29 -17.82 -5.45
C ASP A 102 -8.36 -16.31 -5.16
N ALA A 103 -7.97 -15.89 -3.96
CA ALA A 103 -7.90 -14.48 -3.59
C ALA A 103 -6.83 -13.71 -4.38
N LEU A 104 -5.69 -14.36 -4.69
CA LEU A 104 -4.63 -13.80 -5.53
C LEU A 104 -5.08 -13.69 -6.99
N ASN A 105 -5.92 -14.61 -7.46
CA ASN A 105 -6.41 -14.66 -8.82
C ASN A 105 -7.73 -13.92 -9.07
N PHE A 106 -8.24 -13.19 -8.08
CA PHE A 106 -9.55 -12.55 -8.12
C PHE A 106 -9.71 -11.47 -9.23
N ASN A 107 -8.61 -11.03 -9.82
CA ASN A 107 -8.57 -10.09 -10.95
C ASN A 107 -8.35 -10.77 -12.32
N GLU A 108 -8.21 -12.09 -12.40
CA GLU A 108 -8.06 -12.84 -13.67
C GLU A 108 -9.40 -13.31 -14.26
N VAL A 109 -10.53 -12.80 -13.77
CA VAL A 109 -11.82 -12.99 -14.46
C VAL A 109 -11.81 -12.08 -15.68
N GLU A 110 -11.29 -12.61 -16.80
CA GLU A 110 -11.34 -12.00 -18.12
C GLU A 110 -12.79 -11.70 -18.54
N ASP A 111 -13.00 -10.52 -19.14
CA ASP A 111 -14.05 -10.30 -20.15
C ASP A 111 -13.51 -10.73 -21.52
#